data_AF-A0A1D7QSR7-F1
#
_entry.id   AF-A0A1D7QSR7-F1
#
_cell.length_a   1.000
_cell.length_b   1.000
_cell.length_c   1.000
_cell.angle_alpha   90.00
_cell.angle_beta   90.00
_cell.angle_gamma   90.00
#
_symmetry.space_group_name_H-M   'P 1'
#
loop_
_entity.id
_entity.type
_entity.pdbx_description
1 polymer ?
#
loop_
_entity_poly.entity_id
_entity_poly.type
_entity_poly.pdbx_seq_one_letter_code
_entity_poly.pdbx_strand_id
1 'polypeptide(L)' 'MPMDDKALKQDECPYCEGRGYHQPPLTGTETCTVCHGSGEKNKVS' A
#
# COMPACT_ATOMS: atom_id res chain seq x y z
N MET A 1 -22.01 17.07 2.42
CA MET A 1 -21.45 15.85 1.83
C MET A 1 -19.98 15.80 2.22
N PRO A 2 -19.59 15.23 3.37
CA PRO A 2 -18.16 15.04 3.63
C PRO A 2 -17.68 13.95 2.66
N MET A 3 -16.88 14.39 1.69
CA MET A 3 -16.16 13.53 0.78
C MET A 3 -15.35 12.55 1.61
N ASP A 4 -15.58 11.27 1.34
CA ASP A 4 -14.91 10.13 1.91
C ASP A 4 -13.41 10.40 1.99
N ASP A 5 -12.97 10.80 3.18
CA ASP A 5 -11.63 10.65 3.66
C ASP A 5 -11.32 9.15 3.58
N LYS A 6 -10.90 8.71 2.39
CA LYS A 6 -10.01 7.57 2.23
C LYS A 6 -8.68 8.01 2.84
N ALA A 7 -8.70 8.19 4.15
CA ALA A 7 -7.53 8.24 4.98
C ALA A 7 -6.84 6.92 4.71
N LEU A 8 -5.90 6.93 3.76
CA LEU A 8 -4.76 6.04 3.80
C LEU A 8 -4.31 6.13 5.25
N LYS A 9 -4.60 5.09 6.06
CA LYS A 9 -4.22 5.06 7.47
C LYS A 9 -2.79 5.52 7.46
N GLN A 10 -2.42 6.34 8.43
CA GLN A 10 -1.06 6.84 8.55
C GLN A 10 0.00 5.72 8.70
N ASP A 11 -0.34 4.46 8.50
CA ASP A 11 0.55 3.31 8.47
C ASP A 11 0.45 2.50 7.16
N GLU A 12 -0.39 2.88 6.18
CA GLU A 12 -0.47 2.20 4.89
C GLU A 12 0.62 2.68 3.92
N CYS A 13 1.23 1.74 3.20
CA CYS A 13 2.22 2.04 2.17
C CYS A 13 1.53 2.79 1.01
N PRO A 14 1.97 4.02 0.64
CA PRO A 14 1.32 4.83 -0.38
C PRO A 14 1.49 4.25 -1.80
N TYR A 15 2.42 3.32 -2.00
CA TYR A 15 2.68 2.70 -3.30
C TYR A 15 1.72 1.56 -3.59
N CYS A 16 1.49 0.67 -2.63
CA CYS A 16 0.55 -0.43 -2.78
C CYS A 16 -0.79 -0.19 -2.09
N GLU A 17 -1.04 1.01 -1.55
CA GLU A 17 -2.24 1.37 -0.77
C GLU A 17 -2.62 0.31 0.28
N GLY A 18 -1.66 -0.12 1.10
CA GLY A 18 -1.94 -1.13 2.12
C GLY A 18 -1.99 -2.59 1.62
N ARG A 19 -1.92 -2.84 0.31
CA ARG A 19 -2.06 -4.20 -0.25
C ARG A 19 -0.83 -5.10 -0.04
N GLY A 20 0.36 -4.52 0.07
CA GLY A 20 1.63 -5.25 0.15
C GLY A 20 2.14 -5.79 -1.19
N TYR A 21 1.32 -5.79 -2.23
CA TYR A 21 1.68 -6.20 -3.58
C TYR A 21 0.99 -5.30 -4.61
N HIS A 22 1.61 -5.19 -5.78
CA HIS A 22 1.02 -4.60 -6.96
C HIS A 22 0.47 -5.72 -7.83
N GLN A 23 -0.64 -5.49 -8.51
CA GLN A 23 -1.11 -6.38 -9.57
C GLN A 23 -0.93 -5.69 -10.92
N PRO A 24 0.26 -5.76 -11.52
CA PRO A 24 0.42 -5.36 -12.90
C PRO A 24 -0.53 -6.18 -13.80
N PRO A 25 -1.17 -5.56 -14.80
CA PRO A 25 -2.07 -6.26 -15.71
C PRO A 25 -1.40 -7.33 -16.58
N LEU A 26 -0.05 -7.34 -16.65
CA LEU A 26 0.72 -8.27 -17.48
C LEU A 26 1.47 -9.34 -16.69
N THR A 27 1.78 -9.11 -15.41
CA THR A 27 2.58 -10.01 -14.57
C THR A 27 1.88 -10.08 -13.22
N GLY A 28 1.45 -11.27 -12.77
CA GLY A 28 0.47 -11.51 -11.68
C GLY A 28 0.44 -10.56 -10.47
N THR A 29 0.75 -11.06 -9.28
CA THR A 29 0.93 -10.23 -8.07
C THR A 29 2.42 -10.07 -7.85
N GLU A 30 2.94 -8.87 -8.05
CA GLU A 30 4.33 -8.52 -7.77
C GLU A 30 4.42 -7.91 -6.37
N THR A 31 5.22 -8.51 -5.49
CA THR A 31 5.39 -8.02 -4.12
C THR A 31 5.90 -6.58 -4.15
N CYS A 32 5.27 -5.70 -3.35
CA CYS A 32 5.66 -4.29 -3.32
C CYS A 32 7.09 -4.16 -2.82
N THR A 33 7.98 -3.62 -3.65
CA THR A 33 9.39 -3.42 -3.32
C THR A 33 9.62 -2.28 -2.34
N VAL A 34 8.59 -1.49 -2.02
CA VAL A 34 8.68 -0.38 -1.06
C VAL A 34 8.40 -0.85 0.37
N CYS A 35 7.40 -1.70 0.55
CA CYS A 35 7.06 -2.28 1.86
C CYS A 35 7.44 -3.77 1.97
N HIS A 36 8.07 -4.35 0.95
CA HIS A 36 8.50 -5.75 0.88
C HIS A 36 7.39 -6.76 1.20
N GLY A 37 6.13 -6.46 0.84
CA GLY A 37 5.00 -7.33 1.16
C GLY A 37 4.26 -6.99 2.44
N SER A 38 4.78 -6.09 3.28
CA SER A 38 4.14 -5.75 4.55
C SER A 38 2.86 -4.94 4.38
N GLY A 39 2.70 -4.20 3.28
CA GLY A 39 1.57 -3.29 3.09
C GLY A 39 1.62 -2.04 3.97
N GLU A 40 2.54 -2.00 4.93
CA GLU A 40 2.67 -0.92 5.90
C GLU A 40 3.86 -0.01 5.55
N LYS A 41 3.71 1.29 5.81
CA LYS A 41 4.84 2.23 5.77
C LYS A 41 5.56 2.09 7.10
N ASN A 42 6.76 1.49 7.06
CA ASN A 42 7.54 1.20 8.26
C ASN A 42 7.75 2.51 9.05
N LYS A 43 6.98 2.73 10.12
CA LYS A 43 7.31 3.74 11.11
C LYS A 43 8.50 3.19 11.88
N VAL A 44 9.69 3.60 11.46
CA VAL A 44 10.88 3.61 12.32
C VAL A 44 10.42 4.19 13.66
N SER A 45 10.32 3.31 14.66
CA SER A 45 10.07 3.64 16.06
C SER A 45 11.40 3.93 16.74
#